data_AF-A0A821M5H2-F1
#
_entry.id   AF-A0A821M5H2-F1
#
_cell.length_a   1.000
_cell.length_b   1.000
_cell.length_c   1.000
_cell.angle_alpha   90.00
_cell.angle_beta   90.00
_cell.angle_gamma   90.00
#
_symmetry.space_group_name_H-M   'P 1'
#
loop_
_entity.id
_entity.type
_entity.pdbx_description
1 polymer ?
#
loop_
_entity_poly.entity_id
_entity_poly.type
_entity_poly.pdbx_seq_one_letter_code
_entity_poly.pdbx_strand_id
1 'polypeptide(L)'
;MDRDGWPFGWPKGGYPQPQGPFYYGIGACLALGRDLVESHYKVCLYAGVNIRGTNAEVMPVQWEYQVGPSEGINAANQLWMSRYLLQRIAEEFGTQVSFHPKPIAGDWNGAGCHTNFSTLVMREPNGI
;
A
#
# COMPACT_ATOMS: atom_id res chain seq x y z
N MET A 1 3.98 -10.59 -0.07
CA MET A 1 4.12 -12.03 -0.32
C MET A 1 5.45 -12.51 0.26
N ASP A 2 5.54 -13.76 0.66
CA ASP A 2 6.81 -14.43 0.94
C ASP A 2 7.51 -14.83 -0.37
N ARG A 3 8.65 -15.54 -0.23
CA ARG A 3 9.47 -15.95 -1.38
C ARG A 3 8.81 -16.98 -2.28
N ASP A 4 7.80 -17.70 -1.78
CA ASP A 4 7.07 -18.72 -2.52
C ASP A 4 5.85 -18.15 -3.25
N GLY A 5 5.63 -16.83 -3.16
CA GLY A 5 4.46 -16.18 -3.73
C GLY A 5 3.17 -16.34 -2.91
N TRP A 6 3.27 -16.76 -1.64
CA TRP A 6 2.13 -16.81 -0.72
C TRP A 6 2.04 -15.52 0.12
N PRO A 7 0.87 -15.05 0.59
CA PRO A 7 0.82 -13.87 1.45
C PRO A 7 1.65 -14.05 2.72
N PHE A 8 2.45 -13.03 3.05
CA PHE A 8 3.45 -13.12 4.11
C PHE A 8 2.80 -13.31 5.48
N GLY A 9 3.19 -14.34 6.23
CA GLY A 9 2.62 -14.61 7.56
C GLY A 9 1.24 -15.28 7.55
N TRP A 10 0.69 -15.61 6.39
CA TRP A 10 -0.48 -16.50 6.31
C TRP A 10 -0.08 -17.95 6.63
N PRO A 11 -1.00 -18.77 7.16
CA PRO A 11 -0.78 -20.20 7.28
C PRO A 11 -0.43 -20.81 5.92
N LYS A 12 0.63 -21.62 5.86
CA LYS A 12 1.02 -22.29 4.60
C LYS A 12 -0.08 -23.29 4.19
N GLY A 13 -0.61 -23.12 2.98
CA GLY A 13 -1.72 -23.94 2.47
C GLY A 13 -3.07 -23.66 3.13
N GLY A 14 -3.19 -22.59 3.92
CA GLY A 14 -4.41 -22.25 4.65
C GLY A 14 -4.69 -20.74 4.63
N TYR A 15 -5.80 -20.37 5.25
CA TYR A 15 -6.28 -18.99 5.30
C TYR A 15 -6.27 -18.48 6.75
N PRO A 16 -6.02 -17.18 6.96
CA PRO A 16 -6.24 -16.55 8.26
C PRO A 16 -7.74 -16.47 8.57
N GLN A 17 -8.08 -15.91 9.74
CA GLN A 17 -9.46 -15.58 10.08
C GLN A 17 -10.10 -14.67 9.00
N PRO A 18 -11.44 -14.69 8.86
CA PRO A 18 -12.15 -13.86 7.89
C PRO A 18 -11.84 -12.37 8.03
N GLN A 19 -12.00 -11.63 6.93
CA GLN A 19 -11.79 -10.18 6.89
C GLN A 19 -12.67 -9.45 7.92
N GLY A 20 -12.14 -8.36 8.48
CA GLY A 20 -12.83 -7.59 9.52
C GLY A 20 -11.85 -6.88 10.47
N PRO A 21 -11.04 -7.61 11.25
CA PRO A 21 -10.20 -7.00 12.28
C PRO A 21 -8.88 -6.39 11.77
N PHE A 22 -8.58 -6.52 10.47
CA PHE A 22 -7.28 -6.16 9.91
C PHE A 22 -7.16 -4.70 9.47
N TYR A 23 -8.27 -4.08 9.04
CA TYR A 23 -8.29 -2.69 8.62
C TYR A 23 -7.95 -1.78 9.80
N TYR A 24 -6.91 -0.95 9.67
CA TYR A 24 -6.30 -0.21 10.79
C TYR A 24 -5.92 -1.06 12.01
N GLY A 25 -5.76 -2.37 11.84
CA GLY A 25 -5.44 -3.29 12.92
C GLY A 25 -4.11 -2.97 13.60
N ILE A 26 -4.02 -3.29 14.89
CA ILE A 26 -2.79 -3.17 15.69
C ILE A 26 -2.57 -4.50 16.44
N GLY A 27 -1.34 -4.98 16.45
CA GLY A 27 -0.96 -6.24 17.10
C GLY A 27 -0.38 -7.25 16.12
N ALA A 28 0.41 -8.18 16.65
CA ALA A 28 1.21 -9.13 15.87
C ALA A 28 0.36 -10.00 14.91
N CYS A 29 -0.88 -10.31 15.30
CA CYS A 29 -1.79 -11.15 14.50
C CYS A 29 -2.66 -10.34 13.52
N LEU A 30 -2.61 -9.00 13.56
CA LEU A 30 -3.48 -8.12 12.77
C LEU A 30 -2.70 -7.30 11.75
N ALA A 31 -1.53 -6.78 12.12
CA ALA A 31 -0.74 -5.84 11.32
C ALA A 31 0.61 -6.42 10.89
N LEU A 32 0.58 -7.44 10.05
CA LEU A 32 1.77 -8.12 9.53
C LEU A 32 2.51 -7.24 8.51
N GLY A 33 3.83 -7.12 8.66
CA GLY A 33 4.68 -6.37 7.73
C GLY A 33 4.78 -4.87 8.01
N ARG A 34 4.34 -4.40 9.19
CA ARG A 34 4.39 -2.98 9.58
C ARG A 34 5.80 -2.38 9.45
N ASP A 35 6.84 -3.12 9.81
CA ASP A 35 8.23 -2.60 9.77
C ASP A 35 8.66 -2.20 8.36
N LEU A 36 8.23 -2.95 7.34
CA LEU A 36 8.46 -2.65 5.93
C LEU A 36 7.73 -1.35 5.54
N VAL A 37 6.48 -1.21 5.96
CA VAL A 37 5.64 -0.03 5.66
C VAL A 37 6.18 1.24 6.33
N GLU A 38 6.56 1.15 7.60
CA GLU A 38 7.18 2.25 8.35
C GLU A 38 8.52 2.68 7.73
N SER A 39 9.32 1.69 7.28
CA SER A 39 10.58 1.95 6.58
C SER A 39 10.33 2.63 5.24
N HIS A 40 9.37 2.13 4.45
CA HIS A 40 8.96 2.73 3.19
C HIS A 40 8.49 4.17 3.36
N TYR A 41 7.67 4.42 4.39
CA TYR A 41 7.17 5.75 4.68
C TYR A 41 8.31 6.75 4.93
N LYS A 42 9.27 6.37 5.80
CA LYS A 42 10.43 7.21 6.13
C LYS A 42 11.35 7.43 4.93
N VAL A 43 11.59 6.39 4.12
CA VAL A 43 12.44 6.50 2.93
C VAL A 43 11.78 7.37 1.87
N CYS A 44 10.46 7.29 1.68
CA CYS A 44 9.72 8.18 0.80
C CYS A 44 9.83 9.64 1.25
N LEU A 45 9.66 9.93 2.54
CA LEU A 45 9.86 11.27 3.09
C LEU A 45 11.29 11.78 2.84
N TYR A 46 12.30 10.95 3.12
CA TYR A 46 13.71 11.29 2.91
C TYR A 46 14.03 11.58 1.43
N ALA A 47 13.48 10.77 0.52
CA ALA A 47 13.67 10.92 -0.92
C ALA A 47 12.88 12.10 -1.53
N GLY A 48 12.09 12.82 -0.74
CA GLY A 48 11.26 13.93 -1.21
C GLY A 48 10.01 13.49 -1.99
N VAL A 49 9.60 12.21 -1.88
CA VAL A 49 8.32 11.75 -2.40
C VAL A 49 7.21 12.37 -1.55
N ASN A 50 6.17 12.89 -2.21
CA ASN A 50 5.05 13.55 -1.54
C ASN A 50 4.06 12.53 -0.94
N ILE A 51 4.54 11.69 -0.04
CA ILE A 51 3.72 10.71 0.69
C ILE A 51 2.87 11.42 1.75
N ARG A 52 1.62 10.99 1.92
CA ARG A 52 0.64 11.62 2.82
C ARG A 52 0.10 10.74 3.91
N GLY A 53 0.15 9.44 3.72
CA GLY A 53 -0.45 8.52 4.64
C GLY A 53 -0.16 7.09 4.26
N THR A 54 -0.48 6.21 5.19
CA THR A 54 -0.48 4.77 5.00
C THR A 54 -1.46 4.16 6.00
N ASN A 55 -2.06 3.05 5.61
CA ASN A 55 -2.97 2.28 6.46
C ASN A 55 -2.84 0.78 6.14
N ALA A 56 -3.13 -0.04 7.15
CA ALA A 56 -3.41 -1.45 6.92
C ALA A 56 -4.78 -1.57 6.24
N GLU A 57 -4.84 -2.37 5.18
CA GLU A 57 -6.05 -2.62 4.40
C GLU A 57 -6.87 -3.80 4.95
N VAL A 58 -8.02 -4.04 4.33
CA VAL A 58 -8.99 -5.04 4.80
C VAL A 58 -8.46 -6.48 4.72
N MET A 59 -7.73 -6.83 3.67
CA MET A 59 -7.10 -8.15 3.56
C MET A 59 -5.84 -8.18 4.45
N PRO A 60 -5.60 -9.26 5.22
CA PRO A 60 -4.39 -9.38 6.01
C PRO A 60 -3.15 -9.27 5.12
N VAL A 61 -2.15 -8.50 5.56
CA VAL A 61 -0.90 -8.25 4.81
C VAL A 61 -1.10 -7.34 3.59
N GLN A 62 -2.30 -6.80 3.40
CA GLN A 62 -2.57 -5.73 2.45
C GLN A 62 -2.34 -4.38 3.11
N TRP A 63 -1.72 -3.47 2.38
CA TRP A 63 -1.39 -2.13 2.87
C TRP A 63 -1.62 -1.13 1.75
N GLU A 64 -1.98 0.09 2.15
CA GLU A 64 -2.09 1.24 1.25
C GLU A 64 -1.12 2.33 1.68
N TYR A 65 -0.65 3.11 0.71
CA TYR A 65 -0.01 4.40 0.93
C TYR A 65 -0.53 5.40 -0.10
N GLN A 66 -0.60 6.68 0.29
CA GLN A 66 -1.12 7.74 -0.56
C GLN A 66 0.00 8.71 -0.97
N VAL A 67 0.08 9.03 -2.26
CA VAL A 67 1.04 10.01 -2.82
C VAL A 67 0.26 11.16 -3.42
N GLY A 68 0.62 12.40 -3.07
CA GLY A 68 0.01 13.61 -3.60
C GLY A 68 -0.37 14.61 -2.52
N PRO A 69 -1.22 15.61 -2.81
CA PRO A 69 -1.53 16.09 -4.15
C PRO A 69 -0.23 16.48 -4.88
N SER A 70 -0.09 16.04 -6.14
CA SER A 70 1.07 16.32 -6.98
C SER A 70 0.59 16.82 -8.35
N GLU A 71 1.26 17.85 -8.87
CA GLU A 71 0.81 18.53 -10.08
C GLU A 71 1.27 17.82 -11.36
N GLY A 72 0.33 17.57 -12.27
CA GLY A 72 0.61 17.05 -13.61
C GLY A 72 1.46 15.78 -13.59
N ILE A 73 2.56 15.81 -14.35
CA ILE A 73 3.46 14.65 -14.53
C ILE A 73 4.12 14.18 -13.22
N ASN A 74 4.23 15.05 -12.21
CA ASN A 74 4.86 14.69 -10.94
C ASN A 74 4.08 13.62 -10.18
N ALA A 75 2.75 13.52 -10.38
CA ALA A 75 1.96 12.47 -9.77
C ALA A 75 2.44 11.07 -10.22
N ALA A 76 2.68 10.89 -11.53
CA ALA A 76 3.19 9.64 -12.06
C ALA A 76 4.65 9.39 -11.64
N ASN A 77 5.51 10.40 -11.73
CA ASN A 77 6.93 10.29 -11.37
C ASN A 77 7.12 9.83 -9.92
N GLN A 78 6.40 10.47 -8.99
CA GLN A 78 6.53 10.17 -7.58
C GLN A 78 5.91 8.81 -7.22
N LEU A 79 4.80 8.42 -7.85
CA LEU A 79 4.20 7.09 -7.64
C LEU A 79 5.14 5.97 -8.13
N TRP A 80 5.79 6.15 -9.29
CA TRP A 80 6.76 5.16 -9.77
C TRP A 80 7.99 5.08 -8.88
N MET A 81 8.51 6.21 -8.43
CA MET A 81 9.62 6.23 -7.46
C MET A 81 9.23 5.61 -6.12
N SER A 82 8.03 5.87 -5.60
CA SER A 82 7.57 5.25 -4.36
C SER A 82 7.43 3.72 -4.50
N ARG A 83 6.97 3.22 -5.66
CA ARG A 83 6.90 1.78 -5.96
C ARG A 83 8.27 1.13 -6.08
N TYR A 84 9.23 1.82 -6.67
CA TYR A 84 10.61 1.36 -6.72
C TYR A 84 11.18 1.21 -5.31
N LEU A 85 11.07 2.25 -4.48
CA LEU A 85 11.54 2.24 -3.09
C LEU A 85 10.86 1.12 -2.29
N LEU A 86 9.55 0.92 -2.47
CA LEU A 86 8.81 -0.14 -1.80
C LEU A 86 9.38 -1.53 -2.13
N GLN A 87 9.65 -1.80 -3.41
CA GLN A 87 10.24 -3.07 -3.83
C GLN A 87 11.68 -3.24 -3.33
N ARG A 88 12.49 -2.16 -3.34
CA ARG A 88 13.85 -2.16 -2.79
C ARG A 88 13.88 -2.52 -1.31
N ILE A 89 12.99 -1.93 -0.52
CA ILE A 89 12.88 -2.22 0.91
C ILE A 89 12.34 -3.65 1.10
N ALA A 90 11.33 -4.07 0.33
CA ALA A 90 10.81 -5.43 0.43
C ALA A 90 11.90 -6.49 0.19
N GLU A 91 12.85 -6.24 -0.72
CA GLU A 91 14.03 -7.09 -0.96
C GLU A 91 14.89 -7.23 0.31
N GLU A 92 15.17 -6.14 1.03
CA GLU A 92 15.94 -6.16 2.28
C GLU A 92 15.24 -6.95 3.38
N PHE A 93 13.90 -6.89 3.44
CA PHE A 93 13.08 -7.69 4.36
C PHE A 93 12.86 -9.13 3.86
N GLY A 94 13.37 -9.50 2.68
CA GLY A 94 13.22 -10.85 2.11
C GLY A 94 11.78 -11.18 1.72
N THR A 95 10.97 -10.18 1.41
CA THR A 95 9.57 -10.28 1.01
C THR A 95 9.36 -9.79 -0.42
N GLN A 96 8.20 -10.07 -1.00
CA GLN A 96 7.82 -9.59 -2.34
C GLN A 96 6.56 -8.73 -2.29
N VAL A 97 6.52 -7.71 -3.14
CA VAL A 97 5.36 -6.80 -3.30
C VAL A 97 4.59 -7.23 -4.54
N SER A 98 3.27 -7.31 -4.45
CA SER A 98 2.39 -7.55 -5.59
C SER A 98 1.44 -6.37 -5.77
N PHE A 99 1.38 -5.84 -6.99
CA PHE A 99 0.37 -4.87 -7.42
C PHE A 99 -0.75 -5.53 -8.24
N HIS A 100 -0.86 -6.87 -8.20
CA HIS A 100 -1.93 -7.58 -8.89
C HIS A 100 -3.29 -7.17 -8.28
N PRO A 101 -4.31 -6.82 -9.09
CA PRO A 101 -5.56 -6.27 -8.57
C PRO A 101 -6.38 -7.27 -7.74
N LYS A 102 -6.08 -8.57 -7.88
CA LYS A 102 -6.71 -9.66 -7.11
C LYS A 102 -5.66 -10.73 -6.79
N PRO A 103 -4.81 -10.53 -5.77
CA PRO A 103 -3.68 -11.43 -5.52
C PRO A 103 -4.11 -12.80 -5.00
N ILE A 104 -5.26 -12.88 -4.31
CA ILE A 104 -5.84 -14.11 -3.77
C ILE A 104 -7.29 -14.22 -4.27
N ALA A 105 -7.64 -15.39 -4.79
CA ALA A 105 -8.99 -15.69 -5.27
C ALA A 105 -9.98 -15.87 -4.10
N GLY A 106 -11.28 -15.71 -4.37
CA GLY A 106 -12.34 -15.83 -3.37
C GLY A 106 -12.69 -14.51 -2.68
N ASP A 107 -13.20 -14.62 -1.45
CA ASP A 107 -13.75 -13.52 -0.66
C ASP A 107 -12.69 -12.72 0.11
N TRP A 108 -11.65 -12.31 -0.62
CA TRP A 108 -10.57 -11.45 -0.16
C TRP A 108 -10.60 -10.14 -0.94
N ASN A 109 -10.32 -9.01 -0.29
CA ASN A 109 -10.36 -7.72 -0.97
C ASN A 109 -9.36 -7.65 -2.13
N GLY A 110 -9.75 -6.93 -3.18
CA GLY A 110 -8.85 -6.58 -4.29
C GLY A 110 -7.93 -5.42 -3.92
N ALA A 111 -6.91 -5.19 -4.74
CA ALA A 111 -6.02 -4.03 -4.64
C ALA A 111 -6.33 -3.04 -5.76
N GLY A 112 -6.77 -1.83 -5.37
CA GLY A 112 -7.06 -0.73 -6.29
C GLY A 112 -5.95 0.31 -6.32
N CYS A 113 -6.12 1.31 -7.18
CA CYS A 113 -5.27 2.52 -7.21
C CYS A 113 -6.18 3.74 -7.38
N HIS A 114 -6.96 4.04 -6.34
CA HIS A 114 -7.88 5.18 -6.35
C HIS A 114 -7.13 6.48 -6.64
N THR A 115 -7.67 7.29 -7.54
CA THR A 115 -7.02 8.52 -8.02
C THR A 115 -7.92 9.71 -7.73
N ASN A 116 -7.47 10.57 -6.82
CA ASN A 116 -8.11 11.87 -6.58
C ASN A 116 -7.62 12.87 -7.63
N PHE A 117 -8.53 13.71 -8.13
CA PHE A 117 -8.22 14.69 -9.18
C PHE A 117 -8.92 16.03 -8.89
N SER A 118 -8.24 17.13 -9.18
CA SER A 118 -8.84 18.46 -9.20
C SER A 118 -8.14 19.39 -10.18
N THR A 119 -8.90 20.24 -10.86
CA THR A 119 -8.37 21.39 -11.62
C THR A 119 -8.36 22.65 -10.73
N LEU A 120 -7.81 23.75 -11.24
CA LEU A 120 -7.89 25.04 -10.56
C LEU A 120 -9.35 25.42 -10.27
N VAL A 121 -10.21 25.34 -11.30
CA VAL A 121 -11.63 25.70 -11.21
C VAL A 121 -12.38 24.86 -10.17
N MET A 122 -12.08 23.57 -10.07
CA MET A 122 -12.69 22.67 -9.07
C MET A 122 -12.36 23.06 -7.62
N ARG A 123 -11.24 23.75 -7.39
CA ARG A 123 -10.80 24.13 -6.03
C ARG A 123 -11.27 25.52 -5.60
N GLU A 124 -11.79 26.32 -6.52
CA GLU A 124 -12.35 27.64 -6.23
C GLU A 124 -13.71 27.54 -5.49
N PRO A 125 -14.16 28.61 -4.81
CA PRO A 125 -15.49 28.63 -4.20
C PRO A 125 -16.60 28.29 -5.22
N ASN A 126 -17.42 27.28 -4.90
CA ASN A 126 -18.45 26.71 -5.77
C ASN A 126 -17.93 25.99 -7.03
N GLY A 127 -16.67 25.54 -7.04
CA GLY A 127 -16.09 24.73 -8.11
C GLY A 127 -16.77 23.38 -8.27
N ILE A 128 -16.98 22.96 -9.53
CA ILE A 128 -17.42 21.61 -9.96
C ILE A 128 -16.34 21.05 -10.90
#